data_AF-A0A962VUH9-F1
#
_entry.id   AF-A0A962VUH9-F1
#
_cell.length_a   1.000
_cell.length_b   1.000
_cell.length_c   1.000
_cell.angle_alpha   90.00
_cell.angle_beta   90.00
_cell.angle_gamma   90.00
#
_symmetry.space_group_name_H-M   'P 1'
#
loop_
_entity.id
_entity.type
_entity.pdbx_description
1 polymer ?
#
loop_
_entity_poly.entity_id
_entity_poly.type
_entity_poly.pdbx_seq_one_letter_code
_entity_poly.pdbx_strand_id
1 'polypeptide(L)' 'MSKQVQKKAAPRVDVCSLEADMAFFEARLSLAGEADDTVYQRAQIKTYQTLGRLLGETLKTLRLQPRPKQGNGGPATA' A
#
# COMPACT_ATOMS: atom_id res chain seq x y z
N MET A 1 7.83 -3.50 41.28
CA MET A 1 8.51 -3.62 39.96
C MET A 1 7.44 -3.71 38.88
N SER A 2 7.10 -2.58 38.26
CA SER A 2 6.00 -2.49 37.29
C SER A 2 6.52 -2.81 35.88
N LYS A 3 6.08 -3.94 35.30
CA LYS A 3 6.43 -4.34 33.94
C LYS A 3 5.65 -3.48 32.94
N GLN A 4 6.29 -2.47 32.35
CA GLN A 4 5.71 -1.77 31.20
C GLN A 4 5.72 -2.72 29.99
N VAL A 5 4.52 -3.15 29.58
CA VAL A 5 4.33 -3.90 28.34
C VAL A 5 4.48 -2.90 27.19
N GLN A 6 5.63 -2.92 26.53
CA GLN A 6 5.87 -2.17 25.29
C GLN A 6 4.88 -2.67 24.22
N LYS A 7 3.83 -1.88 23.96
CA LYS A 7 2.96 -2.10 22.80
C LYS A 7 3.80 -1.87 21.54
N LYS A 8 4.23 -2.96 20.88
CA LYS A 8 4.80 -2.91 19.53
C LYS A 8 3.79 -2.21 18.63
N ALA A 9 4.12 -0.99 18.17
CA ALA A 9 3.33 -0.30 17.19
C ALA A 9 3.26 -1.18 15.93
N ALA A 10 2.03 -1.49 15.50
CA ALA A 10 1.84 -2.20 14.24
C ALA A 10 2.54 -1.41 13.11
N PRO A 11 3.23 -2.08 12.17
CA PRO A 11 3.84 -1.40 11.04
C PRO A 11 2.74 -0.63 10.31
N ARG A 12 2.85 0.70 10.32
CA ARG A 12 1.95 1.57 9.56
C ARG A 12 2.32 1.38 8.10
N VAL A 13 1.42 0.78 7.33
CA VAL A 13 1.56 0.69 5.89
C VAL A 13 1.50 2.10 5.33
N ASP A 14 2.58 2.53 4.69
CA ASP A 14 2.67 3.86 4.09
C ASP A 14 1.92 3.91 2.74
N VAL A 15 1.19 4.99 2.51
CA VAL A 15 0.38 5.16 1.30
C VAL A 15 1.26 5.19 0.05
N CYS A 16 2.43 5.85 0.11
CA CYS A 16 3.34 5.93 -1.03
C CYS A 16 3.89 4.55 -1.41
N SER A 17 4.21 3.70 -0.42
CA SER A 17 4.64 2.32 -0.70
C SER A 17 3.58 1.52 -1.45
N LEU A 18 2.30 1.64 -1.05
CA LEU A 18 1.22 0.95 -1.75
C LEU A 18 0.96 1.50 -3.16
N GLU A 19 1.13 2.80 -3.35
CA GLU A 19 1.05 3.42 -4.68
C GLU A 19 2.18 2.94 -5.61
N ALA A 20 3.39 2.76 -5.07
CA ALA A 20 4.50 2.18 -5.81
C ALA A 20 4.23 0.73 -6.22
N ASP A 21 3.67 -0.09 -5.33
CA ASP A 21 3.27 -1.47 -5.64
C ASP A 21 2.19 -1.50 -6.74
N MET A 22 1.21 -0.59 -6.70
CA MET A 22 0.21 -0.45 -7.76
C MET A 22 0.86 -0.12 -9.12
N ALA A 23 1.75 0.87 -9.16
CA ALA A 23 2.45 1.24 -10.39
C ALA A 23 3.28 0.07 -10.95
N PHE A 24 3.90 -0.72 -10.08
CA PHE A 24 4.61 -1.94 -10.48
C PHE A 24 3.68 -2.99 -11.11
N PHE A 25 2.51 -3.25 -10.50
CA PHE A 25 1.54 -4.19 -11.06
C PHE A 25 1.03 -3.75 -12.43
N GLU A 26 0.73 -2.46 -12.60
CA GLU A 26 0.30 -1.89 -13.88
C GLU A 26 1.38 -2.07 -14.95
N ALA A 27 2.63 -1.70 -14.65
CA ALA A 27 3.75 -1.90 -15.58
C ALA A 27 3.92 -3.38 -15.97
N ARG A 28 3.77 -4.30 -15.01
CA ARG A 28 3.89 -5.73 -15.26
C ARG A 28 2.76 -6.27 -16.15
N LEU A 29 1.53 -5.78 -15.95
CA LEU A 29 0.38 -6.12 -16.78
C LEU A 29 0.51 -5.58 -18.20
N SER A 30 1.01 -4.34 -18.37
CA SER A 30 1.29 -3.77 -19.69
C SER A 30 2.32 -4.60 -20.46
N LEU A 31 3.38 -5.06 -19.79
CA LEU A 31 4.39 -5.92 -20.42
C LEU A 31 3.86 -7.30 -20.78
N ALA A 32 2.93 -7.85 -19.98
CA ALA A 32 2.31 -9.15 -20.24
C ALA A 32 1.31 -9.13 -21.42
N GLY A 33 1.01 -7.97 -22.02
CA GLY A 33 0.23 -7.91 -23.27
C GLY A 33 1.06 -8.23 -24.52
N GLU A 34 2.38 -8.10 -24.44
CA GLU A 34 3.31 -8.16 -25.60
C GLU A 34 3.96 -9.55 -25.79
N ALA A 35 3.73 -10.49 -24.87
CA ALA A 35 4.38 -11.81 -24.85
C ALA A 35 3.42 -12.96 -25.23
N ASP A 36 3.98 -14.10 -25.66
CA ASP A 36 3.23 -15.29 -26.09
C ASP A 36 2.22 -15.79 -25.04
N ASP A 37 1.00 -16.14 -25.46
CA ASP A 37 -0.10 -16.51 -24.56
C ASP A 37 0.09 -17.89 -23.89
N THR A 38 0.90 -17.91 -22.83
CA THR A 38 1.15 -19.10 -22.01
C THR A 38 0.17 -19.22 -20.82
N VAL A 39 -0.05 -20.44 -20.33
CA VAL A 39 -0.84 -20.69 -19.11
C VAL A 39 -0.26 -19.91 -17.92
N TYR A 40 1.06 -19.84 -17.82
CA TYR A 40 1.76 -19.12 -16.76
C TYR A 40 1.51 -17.62 -16.83
N GLN A 41 1.54 -17.03 -18.02
CA GLN A 41 1.26 -15.61 -18.24
C GLN A 41 -0.19 -15.27 -17.89
N ARG A 42 -1.15 -16.11 -18.31
CA ARG A 42 -2.55 -15.95 -17.89
C ARG A 42 -2.72 -15.99 -16.37
N ALA A 43 -1.97 -16.87 -15.68
CA ALA A 43 -1.96 -16.90 -14.23
C ALA A 43 -1.36 -15.62 -13.63
N GLN A 44 -0.21 -15.15 -14.14
CA GLN A 44 0.39 -13.88 -13.70
C GLN A 44 -0.56 -12.69 -13.88
N ILE A 45 -1.21 -12.58 -15.05
CA ILE A 45 -2.18 -11.51 -15.32
C ILE A 45 -3.30 -11.54 -14.29
N LYS A 46 -3.90 -12.72 -14.04
CA LYS A 46 -4.95 -12.87 -13.01
C LYS A 46 -4.44 -12.45 -11.64
N THR A 47 -3.24 -12.88 -11.25
CA THR A 47 -2.65 -12.53 -9.95
C THR A 47 -2.51 -11.01 -9.79
N TYR A 48 -1.87 -10.32 -10.74
CA TYR A 48 -1.64 -8.88 -10.63
C TYR A 48 -2.93 -8.07 -10.72
N GLN A 49 -3.91 -8.51 -11.51
CA GLN A 49 -5.25 -7.89 -11.53
C GLN A 49 -5.96 -8.04 -10.18
N THR A 50 -5.92 -9.23 -9.56
CA THR A 50 -6.53 -9.45 -8.25
C THR A 50 -5.84 -8.64 -7.17
N LEU A 51 -4.50 -8.63 -7.14
CA LEU A 51 -3.73 -7.85 -6.17
C LEU A 51 -3.99 -6.34 -6.32
N GLY A 52 -3.98 -5.82 -7.56
CA GLY A 52 -4.29 -4.41 -7.82
C GLY A 52 -5.67 -4.00 -7.34
N ARG A 53 -6.69 -4.85 -7.51
CA ARG A 53 -8.05 -4.58 -6.99
C ARG A 53 -8.08 -4.48 -5.47
N LEU A 54 -7.53 -5.48 -4.78
CA LEU A 54 -7.50 -5.51 -3.30
C LEU A 54 -6.71 -4.33 -2.73
N LEU A 55 -5.58 -3.99 -3.37
CA LEU A 55 -4.74 -2.89 -2.96
C LEU A 55 -5.41 -1.53 -3.21
N GLY A 56 -6.11 -1.39 -4.34
CA GLY A 56 -6.90 -0.19 -4.66
C GLY A 56 -8.04 0.04 -3.66
N GLU A 57 -8.72 -1.01 -3.19
CA GLU A 57 -9.74 -0.91 -2.13
C GLU A 57 -9.12 -0.49 -0.78
N THR A 58 -7.94 -1.02 -0.48
CA THR A 58 -7.16 -0.65 0.72
C THR A 58 -6.76 0.82 0.66
N LEU A 59 -6.23 1.29 -0.46
CA LEU A 59 -5.84 2.69 -0.67
C LEU A 59 -7.02 3.65 -0.58
N LYS A 60 -8.18 3.29 -1.14
CA LYS A 60 -9.41 4.10 -0.97
C LYS A 60 -9.76 4.26 0.50
N THR A 61 -9.71 3.17 1.27
CA THR A 61 -9.98 3.20 2.71
C THR A 61 -8.97 4.09 3.45
N LEU A 62 -7.68 3.95 3.14
CA LEU A 62 -6.62 4.74 3.77
C LEU A 62 -6.68 6.23 3.42
N ARG A 63 -7.08 6.59 2.19
CA ARG A 63 -7.25 8.00 1.77
C ARG A 63 -8.46 8.66 2.42
N LEU A 64 -9.51 7.90 2.73
CA LEU A 64 -10.71 8.39 3.40
C LEU A 64 -10.55 8.50 4.93
N GLN A 65 -9.54 7.85 5.51
CA GLN A 65 -9.20 8.01 6.92
C GLN A 65 -8.72 9.46 7.15
N PRO A 66 -9.36 10.23 8.06
CA PRO A 66 -8.82 11.50 8.49
C PRO A 66 -7.42 11.25 9.04
N ARG A 67 -6.41 11.95 8.52
CA ARG A 67 -5.09 11.92 9.17
C ARG A 67 -5.30 12.27 10.63
N PRO A 68 -4.85 11.45 11.60
CA PRO A 68 -4.83 11.91 12.98
C PRO A 68 -4.04 13.21 12.98
N LYS A 69 -4.66 14.31 13.41
CA LYS A 69 -4.03 15.63 13.53
C LYS A 69 -2.67 15.42 14.17
N GLN A 70 -1.62 15.56 13.39
CA GLN A 70 -0.26 15.57 13.88
C GLN A 70 -0.21 16.74 14.86
N GLY A 71 -0.12 16.41 16.14
CA GLY A 71 -0.26 17.35 17.24
C GLY A 71 0.66 18.54 17.05
N ASN A 72 0.04 19.70 17.07
CA ASN A 72 0.58 21.04 17.22
C ASN A 72 1.91 21.07 18.02
N GLY A 73 2.99 21.40 17.34
CA GLY A 73 4.28 21.75 17.94
C GLY A 73 4.80 23.03 17.29
N GLY A 74 4.02 24.10 17.37
CA GLY A 74 4.51 25.43 17.01
C GLY A 74 5.68 25.81 17.94
N PRO A 75 6.77 26.43 17.42
CA PRO A 75 7.82 26.91 18.29
C PRO A 75 7.26 28.08 19.12
N ALA A 76 7.35 27.94 20.44
CA ALA A 76 7.13 29.03 21.36
C ALA A 76 8.16 30.12 21.06
N THR A 77 7.64 31.33 20.81
CA THR A 77 8.36 32.59 20.84
C THR A 77 9.21 32.68 22.11
N ALA A 78 10.48 33.06 21.94
CA ALA A 78 11.30 33.68 22.97
C ALA A 78 11.91 34.96 22.36
#